data_AF-K0XZW8-F1
#
_entry.id   AF-K0XZW8-F1
#
_cell.length_a   1.000
_cell.length_b   1.000
_cell.length_c   1.000
_cell.angle_alpha   90.00
_cell.angle_beta   90.00
_cell.angle_gamma   90.00
#
_symmetry.space_group_name_H-M   'P 1'
#
loop_
_entity.id
_entity.type
_entity.pdbx_description
1 polymer ?
#
loop_
_entity_poly.entity_id
_entity_poly.type
_entity_poly.pdbx_seq_one_letter_code
_entity_poly.pdbx_strand_id
1 'polypeptide(L)'
;MMKKRRIQIAIVVMSVICIYIMDQIVFFKDREFERAVRDTLISSKVSMVDRREKALDGIIWKRDLERVQSVSINFREYKVKNIEDIKYFKNTKTVWFSYISAYDGDNSIYEEENVLDNIYLIKKFKYLEDLHLYHLKINEDIEAMFPDTKVFIE
;
A
#
# COMPACT_ATOMS: atom_id res chain seq x y z
N MET A 1 42.51 -27.74 1.35
CA MET A 1 42.21 -26.36 0.84
C MET A 1 40.94 -26.27 -0.01
N MET A 2 40.75 -27.15 -1.01
CA MET A 2 39.57 -27.12 -1.90
C MET A 2 38.22 -27.27 -1.17
N LYS A 3 38.12 -28.12 -0.14
CA LYS A 3 36.89 -28.31 0.65
C LYS A 3 36.45 -27.03 1.37
N LYS A 4 37.40 -26.27 1.96
CA LYS A 4 37.13 -24.97 2.59
C LYS A 4 36.68 -23.92 1.57
N ARG A 5 37.32 -23.85 0.39
CA ARG A 5 36.92 -22.95 -0.70
C ARG A 5 35.52 -23.27 -1.26
N ARG A 6 35.17 -24.55 -1.42
CA ARG A 6 33.82 -24.97 -1.85
C ARG A 6 32.75 -24.57 -0.85
N ILE A 7 33.01 -24.74 0.45
CA ILE A 7 32.11 -24.29 1.52
C ILE A 7 31.95 -22.76 1.50
N GLN A 8 33.04 -22.00 1.35
CA GLN A 8 32.99 -20.55 1.22
C GLN A 8 32.15 -20.09 0.02
N ILE A 9 32.34 -20.71 -1.15
CA ILE A 9 31.54 -20.42 -2.35
C ILE A 9 30.07 -20.73 -2.09
N ALA A 10 29.76 -21.89 -1.49
CA ALA A 10 28.38 -22.26 -1.17
C ALA A 10 27.73 -21.25 -0.20
N ILE A 11 28.46 -20.78 0.81
CA ILE A 11 27.96 -19.74 1.74
C ILE A 11 27.65 -18.45 0.98
N VAL A 12 28.56 -17.97 0.13
CA VAL A 12 28.34 -16.73 -0.65
C VAL A 12 27.12 -16.88 -1.56
N VAL A 13 27.01 -18.00 -2.27
CA VAL A 13 25.85 -18.27 -3.15
C VAL A 13 24.55 -18.28 -2.34
N MET A 14 24.52 -18.98 -1.19
CA MET A 14 23.35 -19.01 -0.33
C MET A 14 22.99 -17.63 0.23
N SER A 15 23.99 -16.83 0.63
CA SER A 15 23.76 -15.44 1.09
C SER A 15 23.14 -14.58 -0.01
N VAL A 16 23.63 -14.68 -1.24
CA VAL A 16 23.06 -13.95 -2.38
C VAL A 16 21.61 -14.36 -2.64
N ILE A 17 21.30 -15.66 -2.58
CA ILE A 17 19.93 -16.17 -2.74
C ILE A 17 19.02 -15.65 -1.61
N CYS A 18 19.46 -15.69 -0.36
CA CYS A 18 18.69 -15.16 0.76
C CYS A 18 18.41 -13.67 0.62
N ILE A 19 19.41 -12.87 0.21
CA ILE A 19 19.24 -11.43 -0.03
C ILE A 19 18.22 -11.19 -1.16
N TYR A 20 18.32 -11.96 -2.25
CA TYR A 20 17.35 -11.87 -3.35
C TYR A 20 15.92 -12.19 -2.88
N ILE A 21 15.73 -13.25 -2.09
CA ILE A 21 14.41 -13.62 -1.55
C ILE A 21 13.89 -12.54 -0.61
N MET A 22 14.72 -12.03 0.31
CA MET A 22 14.34 -10.98 1.24
C MET A 22 13.94 -9.69 0.53
N ASP A 23 14.59 -9.34 -0.58
CA ASP A 23 14.18 -8.20 -1.39
C ASP A 23 12.79 -8.39 -2.01
N GLN A 24 12.32 -9.62 -2.24
CA GLN A 24 10.97 -9.83 -2.76
C GLN A 24 9.87 -9.71 -1.71
N ILE A 25 10.22 -9.56 -0.43
CA ILE A 25 9.29 -9.44 0.70
C ILE A 25 8.96 -7.97 0.94
N VAL A 26 7.70 -7.70 1.29
CA VAL A 26 7.25 -6.37 1.71
C VAL A 26 7.33 -6.27 3.23
N PHE A 27 8.05 -5.27 3.71
CA PHE A 27 8.07 -4.88 5.12
C PHE A 27 7.38 -3.52 5.23
N PHE A 28 6.15 -3.53 5.75
CA PHE A 28 5.38 -2.31 5.95
C PHE A 28 5.98 -1.50 7.10
N LYS A 29 6.17 -0.19 6.86
CA LYS A 29 6.61 0.78 7.86
C LYS A 29 5.49 1.15 8.82
N ASP A 30 4.26 1.13 8.33
CA ASP A 30 3.06 1.34 9.12
C ASP A 30 2.34 0.01 9.35
N ARG A 31 2.25 -0.40 10.61
CA ARG A 31 1.58 -1.63 11.03
C ARG A 31 0.07 -1.57 10.79
N GLU A 32 -0.53 -0.39 10.84
CA GLU A 32 -1.95 -0.22 10.56
C GLU A 32 -2.23 -0.35 9.05
N PHE A 33 -1.29 0.09 8.21
CA PHE A 33 -1.38 -0.15 6.77
C PHE A 33 -1.20 -1.64 6.46
N GLU A 34 -0.23 -2.30 7.10
CA GLU A 34 -0.10 -3.75 7.01
C GLU A 34 -1.40 -4.46 7.41
N ARG A 35 -2.02 -4.04 8.52
CA ARG A 35 -3.30 -4.60 8.99
C ARG A 35 -4.39 -4.41 7.94
N ALA A 36 -4.53 -3.22 7.36
CA ALA A 36 -5.50 -2.96 6.30
C ALA A 36 -5.31 -3.92 5.13
N VAL A 37 -4.07 -4.07 4.62
CA VAL A 37 -3.77 -4.99 3.52
C VAL A 37 -4.07 -6.44 3.91
N ARG A 38 -3.69 -6.87 5.12
CA ARG A 38 -3.93 -8.26 5.56
C ARG A 38 -5.40 -8.58 5.70
N ASP A 39 -6.18 -7.66 6.23
CA ASP A 39 -7.59 -7.87 6.50
C ASP A 39 -8.43 -7.82 5.23
N THR A 40 -7.99 -7.09 4.19
CA THR A 40 -8.86 -6.77 3.05
C THR A 40 -8.29 -7.08 1.67
N LEU A 41 -7.08 -7.63 1.58
CA LEU A 41 -6.55 -8.14 0.30
C LEU A 41 -7.31 -9.39 -0.14
N ILE A 42 -8.21 -9.21 -1.10
CA ILE A 42 -9.04 -10.25 -1.70
C ILE A 42 -8.85 -10.19 -3.21
N SER A 43 -8.31 -11.27 -3.78
CA SER A 43 -8.00 -11.35 -5.21
C SER A 43 -7.11 -10.17 -5.66
N SER A 44 -7.58 -9.32 -6.56
CA SER A 44 -6.85 -8.15 -7.09
C SER A 44 -7.22 -6.83 -6.40
N LYS A 45 -7.77 -6.85 -5.19
CA LYS A 45 -8.25 -5.64 -4.50
C LYS A 45 -7.86 -5.61 -3.04
N VAL A 46 -7.46 -4.43 -2.56
CA VAL A 46 -7.49 -4.07 -1.14
C VAL A 46 -8.77 -3.26 -0.93
N SER A 47 -9.74 -3.84 -0.23
CA SER A 47 -11.09 -3.28 -0.09
C SER A 47 -11.24 -2.53 1.24
N MET A 48 -12.02 -1.46 1.26
CA MET A 48 -12.47 -0.83 2.51
C MET A 48 -13.83 -1.35 2.99
N VAL A 49 -14.50 -2.16 2.16
CA VAL A 49 -15.84 -2.72 2.41
C VAL A 49 -15.75 -4.23 2.67
N ASP A 50 -15.03 -4.93 1.79
CA ASP A 50 -14.90 -6.39 1.86
C ASP A 50 -13.73 -6.77 2.74
N ARG A 51 -13.97 -7.67 3.70
CA ARG A 51 -12.93 -8.21 4.57
C ARG A 51 -12.83 -9.71 4.40
N ARG A 52 -11.61 -10.20 4.55
CA ARG A 52 -11.35 -11.64 4.62
C ARG A 52 -11.97 -12.17 5.91
N GLU A 53 -12.50 -13.39 5.86
CA GLU A 53 -12.96 -14.10 7.07
C GLU A 53 -11.83 -14.24 8.11
N LYS A 54 -10.59 -14.38 7.62
CA LYS A 54 -9.37 -14.37 8.42
C LYS A 54 -8.33 -13.50 7.75
N ALA A 55 -7.60 -12.70 8.53
CA ALA A 55 -6.48 -11.90 8.04
C ALA A 55 -5.46 -12.75 7.26
N LEU A 56 -4.80 -12.14 6.28
CA LEU A 56 -3.73 -12.79 5.53
C LEU A 56 -2.57 -13.10 6.48
N ASP A 57 -2.24 -14.37 6.58
CA ASP A 57 -1.13 -14.87 7.40
C ASP A 57 0.15 -15.02 6.55
N GLY A 58 1.30 -14.97 7.21
CA GLY A 58 2.59 -15.18 6.57
C GLY A 58 3.13 -13.98 5.79
N ILE A 59 4.05 -14.28 4.87
CA ILE A 59 4.83 -13.31 4.10
C ILE A 59 3.96 -12.66 3.01
N ILE A 60 4.00 -11.33 2.94
CA ILE A 60 3.45 -10.57 1.82
C ILE A 60 4.57 -10.37 0.80
N TRP A 61 4.40 -10.92 -0.40
CA TRP A 61 5.36 -10.77 -1.48
C TRP A 61 5.05 -9.53 -2.32
N LYS A 62 6.08 -8.83 -2.81
CA LYS A 62 5.93 -7.69 -3.72
C LYS A 62 5.03 -8.04 -4.91
N ARG A 63 5.23 -9.22 -5.51
CA ARG A 63 4.43 -9.73 -6.64
C ARG A 63 2.93 -9.83 -6.35
N ASP A 64 2.53 -10.02 -5.09
CA ASP A 64 1.12 -10.13 -4.72
C ASP A 64 0.46 -8.74 -4.73
N LEU A 65 1.18 -7.73 -4.24
CA LEU A 65 0.75 -6.33 -4.28
C LEU A 65 0.79 -5.75 -5.71
N GLU A 66 1.73 -6.21 -6.53
CA GLU A 66 1.79 -5.83 -7.95
C GLU A 66 0.60 -6.34 -8.78
N ARG A 67 -0.17 -7.32 -8.29
CA ARG A 67 -1.38 -7.82 -8.96
C ARG A 67 -2.64 -7.04 -8.58
N VAL A 68 -2.54 -6.17 -7.59
CA VAL A 68 -3.65 -5.36 -7.12
C VAL A 68 -3.98 -4.29 -8.17
N GLN A 69 -5.26 -4.21 -8.51
CA GLN A 69 -5.83 -3.28 -9.47
C GLN A 69 -6.58 -2.14 -8.78
N SER A 70 -7.01 -2.32 -7.53
CA SER A 70 -7.72 -1.31 -6.76
C SER A 70 -7.26 -1.35 -5.31
N VAL A 71 -6.90 -0.18 -4.77
CA VAL A 71 -6.56 -0.01 -3.36
C VAL A 71 -7.55 0.95 -2.74
N SER A 72 -8.23 0.51 -1.70
CA SER A 72 -9.12 1.36 -0.91
C SER A 72 -8.84 1.19 0.58
N ILE A 73 -8.64 2.31 1.27
CA ILE A 73 -8.27 2.36 2.69
C ILE A 73 -9.25 3.26 3.44
N ASN A 74 -9.84 2.73 4.50
CA ASN A 74 -10.62 3.49 5.45
C ASN A 74 -9.74 3.91 6.64
N PHE A 75 -9.41 5.20 6.70
CA PHE A 75 -8.56 5.80 7.73
C PHE A 75 -9.25 5.85 9.10
N ARG A 76 -10.60 5.85 9.16
CA ARG A 76 -11.30 5.76 10.45
C ARG A 76 -11.07 4.41 11.10
N GLU A 77 -11.16 3.35 10.30
CA GLU A 77 -11.02 1.99 10.78
C GLU A 77 -9.56 1.64 11.07
N TYR A 78 -8.70 1.83 10.06
CA TYR A 78 -7.33 1.35 10.15
C TYR A 78 -6.41 2.37 10.82
N LYS A 79 -6.73 3.67 10.82
CA LYS A 79 -5.88 4.71 11.43
C LYS A 79 -4.45 4.69 10.87
N VAL A 80 -4.34 4.43 9.56
CA VAL A 80 -3.08 4.49 8.82
C VAL A 80 -2.51 5.91 8.93
N LYS A 81 -1.24 6.02 9.29
CA LYS A 81 -0.50 7.28 9.45
C LYS A 81 0.54 7.46 8.36
N ASN A 82 1.02 6.36 7.75
CA ASN A 82 2.03 6.41 6.70
C ASN A 82 1.69 5.43 5.57
N ILE A 83 1.42 6.00 4.40
CA ILE A 83 1.09 5.27 3.18
C ILE A 83 2.31 4.94 2.30
N GLU A 84 3.56 5.18 2.71
CA GLU A 84 4.75 5.06 1.84
C GLU A 84 4.84 3.72 1.09
N ASP A 85 4.42 2.63 1.72
CA ASP A 85 4.46 1.29 1.13
C ASP A 85 3.41 1.06 0.02
N ILE A 86 2.58 2.07 -0.28
CA ILE A 86 1.72 2.14 -1.45
C ILE A 86 2.55 1.99 -2.74
N LYS A 87 3.85 2.33 -2.71
CA LYS A 87 4.80 2.14 -3.80
C LYS A 87 4.89 0.71 -4.35
N TYR A 88 4.51 -0.31 -3.57
CA TYR A 88 4.50 -1.70 -4.02
C TYR A 88 3.30 -2.06 -4.90
N PHE A 89 2.27 -1.23 -4.95
CA PHE A 89 1.02 -1.44 -5.67
C PHE A 89 1.06 -0.88 -7.11
N LYS A 90 2.22 -1.00 -7.78
CA LYS A 90 2.57 -0.27 -9.02
C LYS A 90 1.62 -0.44 -10.21
N ASN A 91 0.76 -1.45 -10.23
CA ASN A 91 -0.20 -1.71 -11.31
C ASN A 91 -1.65 -1.34 -10.94
N THR A 92 -1.85 -0.64 -9.82
CA THR A 92 -3.17 -0.19 -9.39
C THR A 92 -3.73 0.83 -10.36
N LYS A 93 -5.03 0.71 -10.64
CA LYS A 93 -5.83 1.60 -11.48
C LYS A 93 -6.58 2.64 -10.66
N THR A 94 -7.14 2.22 -9.54
CA THR A 94 -7.98 3.06 -8.69
C THR A 94 -7.41 3.08 -7.28
N VAL A 95 -7.17 4.29 -6.77
CA VAL A 95 -6.82 4.50 -5.35
C VAL A 95 -7.94 5.27 -4.67
N TRP A 96 -8.41 4.74 -3.55
CA TRP A 96 -9.47 5.34 -2.75
C TRP A 96 -9.06 5.47 -1.29
N PHE A 97 -8.72 6.68 -0.89
CA PHE A 97 -8.38 7.00 0.49
C PHE A 97 -9.53 7.78 1.09
N SER A 98 -10.11 7.23 2.17
CA SER A 98 -11.30 7.81 2.76
C SER A 98 -11.28 7.75 4.27
N TYR A 99 -11.84 8.77 4.92
CA TYR A 99 -12.25 8.69 6.31
C TYR A 99 -13.76 8.53 6.35
N ILE A 100 -14.24 7.30 6.14
CA ILE A 100 -15.68 7.03 6.10
C ILE A 100 -16.25 7.25 7.50
N SER A 101 -17.31 8.04 7.58
CA SER A 101 -17.98 8.33 8.84
C SER A 101 -18.63 7.09 9.46
N ALA A 102 -18.91 7.14 10.76
CA ALA A 102 -19.72 6.11 11.41
C ALA A 102 -21.24 6.33 11.22
N TYR A 103 -21.65 7.53 10.80
CA TYR A 103 -23.05 7.94 10.71
C TYR A 103 -23.27 8.85 9.49
N ASP A 104 -24.43 8.70 8.85
CA ASP A 104 -24.83 9.57 7.73
C ASP A 104 -24.85 11.05 8.16
N GLY A 105 -24.20 11.91 7.38
CA GLY A 105 -24.12 13.35 7.63
C GLY A 105 -22.96 13.81 8.53
N ASP A 106 -22.12 12.89 9.01
CA ASP A 106 -20.86 13.23 9.69
C ASP A 106 -19.80 13.63 8.65
N ASN A 107 -19.57 14.95 8.56
CA ASN A 107 -18.59 15.58 7.68
C ASN A 107 -17.23 15.79 8.37
N SER A 108 -16.90 15.01 9.41
CA SER A 108 -15.61 15.11 10.08
C SER A 108 -14.46 14.74 9.14
N ILE A 109 -13.41 15.54 9.20
CA ILE A 109 -12.19 15.35 8.42
C ILE A 109 -11.19 14.59 9.28
N TYR A 110 -10.46 13.65 8.68
CA TYR A 110 -9.29 13.05 9.32
C TYR A 110 -8.16 14.07 9.42
N GLU A 111 -7.94 14.61 10.61
CA GLU A 111 -6.95 15.66 10.87
C GLU A 111 -5.51 15.14 11.06
N GLU A 112 -5.28 13.82 10.96
CA GLU A 112 -3.91 13.28 11.09
C GLU A 112 -3.00 13.89 10.03
N GLU A 113 -2.10 14.73 10.51
CA GLU A 113 -1.16 15.44 9.67
C GLU A 113 -0.21 14.44 9.03
N ASN A 114 0.24 14.75 7.81
CA ASN A 114 1.26 14.02 7.06
C ASN A 114 0.85 12.65 6.50
N VAL A 115 -0.42 12.23 6.67
CA VAL A 115 -0.87 10.94 6.13
C VAL A 115 -0.78 10.85 4.60
N LEU A 116 -0.94 11.99 3.93
CA LEU A 116 -0.83 12.12 2.47
C LEU A 116 0.55 12.61 1.99
N ASP A 117 1.55 12.81 2.87
CA ASP A 117 2.88 13.31 2.46
C ASP A 117 3.54 12.46 1.37
N ASN A 118 3.23 11.16 1.36
CA ASN A 118 3.76 10.19 0.41
C ASN A 118 2.82 9.92 -0.78
N ILE A 119 1.78 10.74 -0.99
CA ILE A 119 0.81 10.54 -2.06
C ILE A 119 1.46 10.60 -3.44
N TYR A 120 2.51 11.42 -3.60
CA TYR A 120 3.28 11.52 -4.85
C TYR A 120 3.87 10.18 -5.33
N LEU A 121 4.01 9.17 -4.46
CA LEU A 121 4.47 7.83 -4.85
C LEU A 121 3.50 7.14 -5.80
N ILE A 122 2.21 7.48 -5.73
CA ILE A 122 1.16 6.93 -6.59
C ILE A 122 1.37 7.38 -8.04
N LYS A 123 2.08 8.49 -8.31
CA LYS A 123 2.44 8.91 -9.68
C LYS A 123 3.26 7.88 -10.44
N LYS A 124 3.95 6.98 -9.73
CA LYS A 124 4.75 5.91 -10.34
C LYS A 124 3.90 4.70 -10.75
N PHE A 125 2.59 4.74 -10.52
CA PHE A 125 1.69 3.66 -10.88
C PHE A 125 1.49 3.65 -12.38
N LYS A 126 1.62 2.46 -12.97
CA LYS A 126 1.62 2.28 -14.42
C LYS A 126 0.24 2.51 -15.04
N TYR A 127 -0.83 2.27 -14.29
CA TYR A 127 -2.20 2.24 -14.81
C TYR A 127 -3.18 3.11 -14.02
N LEU A 128 -2.68 4.07 -13.23
CA LEU A 128 -3.53 4.92 -12.40
C LEU A 128 -4.49 5.73 -13.30
N GLU A 129 -5.78 5.51 -13.09
CA GLU A 129 -6.88 6.13 -13.82
C GLU A 129 -7.68 7.06 -12.90
N ASP A 130 -7.96 6.61 -11.67
CA ASP A 130 -8.79 7.34 -10.71
C ASP A 130 -8.11 7.45 -9.32
N LEU A 131 -8.10 8.66 -8.75
CA LEU A 131 -7.65 8.96 -7.39
C LEU A 131 -8.78 9.64 -6.62
N HIS A 132 -9.21 8.97 -5.56
CA HIS A 132 -10.34 9.35 -4.74
C HIS A 132 -9.87 9.67 -3.32
N LEU A 133 -10.08 10.91 -2.86
CA LEU A 133 -9.71 11.39 -1.54
C LEU A 133 -10.96 11.95 -0.84
N TYR A 134 -11.44 11.27 0.19
CA TYR A 134 -12.69 11.61 0.87
C TYR A 134 -12.48 11.87 2.36
N HIS A 135 -12.91 13.03 2.85
CA HIS A 135 -12.84 13.46 4.24
C HIS A 135 -11.41 13.42 4.81
N LEU A 136 -10.42 13.80 4.00
CA LEU A 136 -9.01 13.87 4.40
C LEU A 136 -8.54 15.33 4.34
N LYS A 137 -7.70 15.73 5.29
CA LYS A 137 -7.05 17.04 5.25
C LYS A 137 -6.03 17.06 4.11
N ILE A 138 -6.29 17.89 3.10
CA ILE A 138 -5.42 18.05 1.92
C ILE A 138 -4.71 19.40 2.03
N ASN A 139 -3.38 19.37 2.07
CA ASN A 139 -2.54 20.57 2.19
C ASN A 139 -1.79 20.91 0.88
N GLU A 140 -2.00 20.14 -0.17
CA GLU A 140 -1.28 20.24 -1.44
C GLU A 140 -2.24 20.24 -2.63
N ASP A 141 -1.80 20.79 -3.77
CA ASP A 141 -2.58 20.77 -5.02
C ASP A 141 -2.50 19.38 -5.68
N ILE A 142 -3.42 18.51 -5.29
CA ILE A 142 -3.47 17.12 -5.78
C ILE A 142 -3.76 17.07 -7.28
N GLU A 143 -4.66 17.91 -7.80
CA GLU A 143 -4.99 17.91 -9.23
C GLU A 143 -3.77 18.25 -10.09
N ALA A 144 -3.00 19.28 -9.71
CA ALA A 144 -1.75 19.62 -10.39
C ALA A 144 -0.69 18.51 -10.26
N MET A 145 -0.75 17.71 -9.19
CA MET A 145 0.16 16.59 -9.02
C MET A 145 -0.14 15.39 -9.92
N PHE A 146 -1.39 15.22 -10.35
CA PHE A 146 -1.86 14.08 -11.12
C PHE A 146 -2.63 14.52 -12.38
N PRO A 147 -1.97 15.19 -13.34
CA PRO A 147 -2.63 15.80 -14.49
C PRO A 147 -3.32 14.80 -15.43
N ASP A 148 -2.87 13.54 -15.45
CA ASP A 148 -3.40 12.47 -16.30
C ASP A 148 -4.35 11.51 -15.54
N THR A 149 -4.74 11.86 -14.30
CA THR A 149 -5.59 11.04 -13.44
C THR A 149 -6.86 11.80 -13.09
N LYS A 150 -8.00 11.10 -13.05
CA LYS A 150 -9.23 11.70 -12.55
C LYS A 150 -9.14 11.79 -11.02
N VAL A 151 -9.04 13.02 -10.52
CA VAL A 151 -8.96 13.29 -9.09
C VAL A 151 -10.35 13.68 -8.59
N PHE A 152 -10.78 13.04 -7.51
CA PHE A 152 -12.03 13.32 -6.81
C PHE A 152 -11.70 13.65 -5.35
N ILE A 153 -12.10 14.85 -4.92
CA ILE A 153 -11.86 15.37 -3.56
C ILE A 153 -13.20 15.82 -2.97
N GLU A 154 -13.53 15.33 -1.78
CA GLU A 154 -14.73 15.70 -1.01
C GLU A 154 -14.44 15.65 0.50
#